data_AF-A0A4P6FBV7-F1
#
_entry.id   AF-A0A4P6FBV7-F1
#
_cell.length_a   1.000
_cell.length_b   1.000
_cell.length_c   1.000
_cell.angle_alpha   90.00
_cell.angle_beta   90.00
_cell.angle_gamma   90.00
#
_symmetry.space_group_name_H-M   'P 1'
#
loop_
_entity.id
_entity.type
_entity.pdbx_description
1 polymer ?
#
loop_
_entity_poly.entity_id
_entity_poly.type
_entity_poly.pdbx_seq_one_letter_code
_entity_poly.pdbx_strand_id
1 'polypeptide(L)'
;MQEETRLPDELCRKLSLAGTLLMLYFFIQDDVMDETAPTGSKTKLAFANLLYIESLQLLQQLFPVDSSFWQYFKQYIEDWTAGVVLEGDVDFYHHNLIQVGLKASPVKLMSTGSLMLAGQSERISDYEHLIGHILVLLQMSDDLMDWRADLQDGNYNCLLAAVKLALGKQQITAQEAGTAIAVRGIAGSYAKKAQEINFDLNGKPSPSHLRAFQHSLCEVMTAFALKTEEHKRSLVLGGLYHQLSKSREK
;
A
#
# COMPACT_ATOMS: atom_id res chain seq x y z
N MET A 1 9.25 7.30 -14.06
CA MET A 1 8.71 7.23 -15.44
C MET A 1 9.60 7.89 -16.50
N GLN A 2 10.30 9.00 -16.23
CA GLN A 2 11.10 9.70 -17.25
C GLN A 2 12.13 8.82 -17.99
N GLU A 3 12.85 7.96 -17.28
CA GLU A 3 13.85 7.05 -17.87
C GLU A 3 13.23 6.07 -18.89
N GLU A 4 11.97 5.69 -18.68
CA GLU A 4 11.23 4.74 -19.52
C GLU A 4 10.57 5.39 -20.72
N THR A 5 10.11 6.63 -20.55
CA THR A 5 9.27 7.32 -21.53
C THR A 5 10.02 8.37 -22.33
N ARG A 6 11.20 8.79 -21.86
CA ARG A 6 12.01 9.89 -22.43
C ARG A 6 11.21 11.19 -22.61
N LEU A 7 10.19 11.39 -21.76
CA LEU A 7 9.38 12.59 -21.78
C LEU A 7 10.24 13.82 -21.44
N PRO A 8 9.95 14.99 -22.06
CA PRO A 8 10.54 16.26 -21.65
C PRO A 8 10.33 16.53 -20.16
N ASP A 9 11.34 17.09 -19.50
CA ASP A 9 11.31 17.43 -18.07
C ASP A 9 10.09 18.29 -17.68
N GLU A 10 9.65 19.17 -18.58
CA GLU A 10 8.47 20.01 -18.34
C GLU A 10 7.20 19.17 -18.19
N LEU A 11 6.99 18.18 -19.06
CA LEU A 11 5.83 17.28 -18.99
C LEU A 11 5.91 16.40 -17.75
N CYS A 12 7.10 15.86 -17.44
CA CYS A 12 7.33 15.11 -16.21
C CYS A 12 7.01 15.94 -14.96
N ARG A 13 7.44 17.20 -14.90
CA ARG A 13 7.16 18.10 -13.77
C ARG A 13 5.68 18.43 -13.62
N LYS A 14 5.00 18.77 -14.72
CA LYS A 14 3.55 19.05 -14.69
C LYS A 14 2.75 17.83 -14.25
N LEU A 15 3.07 16.66 -14.80
CA LEU A 15 2.39 15.42 -14.45
C LEU A 15 2.65 15.04 -12.98
N SER A 16 3.91 15.07 -12.53
CA SER A 16 4.24 14.81 -11.13
C SER A 16 3.54 15.77 -10.16
N LEU A 17 3.47 17.07 -10.48
CA LEU A 17 2.75 18.04 -9.66
C LEU A 17 1.26 17.71 -9.59
N ALA A 18 0.62 17.44 -10.74
CA ALA A 18 -0.79 17.05 -10.78
C ALA A 18 -1.05 15.79 -9.95
N GLY A 19 -0.18 14.78 -10.08
CA GLY A 19 -0.24 13.55 -9.29
C GLY A 19 -0.12 13.77 -7.79
N THR A 20 0.84 14.60 -7.36
CA THR A 20 1.01 14.90 -5.93
C THR A 20 -0.21 15.61 -5.36
N LEU A 21 -0.77 16.60 -6.06
CA LEU A 21 -2.00 17.28 -5.62
C LEU A 21 -3.17 16.31 -5.51
N LEU A 22 -3.30 15.41 -6.48
CA LEU A 22 -4.35 14.39 -6.49
C LEU A 22 -4.17 13.37 -5.36
N MET A 23 -2.94 12.94 -5.07
CA MET A 23 -2.66 12.06 -3.94
C MET A 23 -2.95 12.72 -2.59
N LEU A 24 -2.58 13.99 -2.42
CA LEU A 24 -2.92 14.75 -1.22
C LEU A 24 -4.43 14.90 -1.04
N TYR A 25 -5.18 15.07 -2.13
CA TYR A 25 -6.65 15.03 -2.08
C TYR A 25 -7.15 13.71 -1.50
N PHE A 26 -6.67 12.56 -2.01
CA PHE A 26 -7.11 11.25 -1.53
C PHE A 26 -6.68 10.97 -0.08
N PHE A 27 -5.46 11.33 0.32
CA PHE A 27 -5.02 11.18 1.71
C PHE A 27 -5.87 11.99 2.69
N ILE A 28 -6.24 13.22 2.34
CA ILE A 28 -7.11 14.03 3.20
C ILE A 28 -8.52 13.41 3.30
N GLN A 29 -9.05 12.84 2.21
CA GLN A 29 -10.33 12.14 2.25
C GLN A 29 -10.25 10.92 3.18
N ASP A 30 -9.21 10.11 3.04
CA ASP A 30 -8.96 8.90 3.83
C ASP A 30 -8.85 9.25 5.33
N ASP A 31 -7.98 10.21 5.68
CA ASP A 31 -7.81 10.68 7.06
C ASP A 31 -9.13 11.14 7.70
N VAL A 32 -9.99 11.84 6.94
CA VAL A 32 -11.27 12.33 7.46
C VAL A 32 -12.29 11.20 7.61
N MET A 33 -12.21 10.15 6.78
CA MET A 33 -13.09 8.99 6.85
C MET A 33 -12.73 8.05 8.00
N ASP A 34 -11.44 7.88 8.28
CA ASP A 34 -10.94 6.95 9.31
C ASP A 34 -10.90 7.59 10.72
N GLU A 35 -10.90 8.92 10.81
CA GLU A 35 -10.94 9.62 12.09
C GLU A 35 -12.29 9.44 12.83
N THR A 36 -12.26 8.84 14.02
CA THR A 36 -13.46 8.67 14.88
C THR A 36 -14.06 9.99 15.39
N ALA A 37 -13.27 11.06 15.46
CA ALA A 37 -13.70 12.41 15.86
C ALA A 37 -12.89 13.48 15.10
N PRO A 38 -13.19 13.70 13.80
CA PRO A 38 -12.30 14.45 12.94
C PRO A 38 -12.30 15.94 13.28
N THR A 39 -11.17 16.43 13.79
CA THR A 39 -11.00 17.86 14.09
C THR A 39 -10.66 18.63 12.82
N GLY A 40 -11.33 19.75 12.59
CA GLY A 40 -11.09 20.58 11.41
C GLY A 40 -11.52 19.94 10.07
N SER A 41 -12.39 18.93 10.08
CA SER A 41 -12.90 18.25 8.88
C SER A 41 -13.36 19.20 7.78
N LYS A 42 -14.08 20.28 8.15
CA LYS A 42 -14.50 21.32 7.19
C LYS A 42 -13.33 21.95 6.44
N THR A 43 -12.25 22.31 7.14
CA THR A 43 -11.06 22.93 6.56
C THR A 43 -10.30 21.91 5.71
N LYS A 44 -10.11 20.69 6.23
CA LYS A 44 -9.48 19.58 5.51
C LYS A 44 -10.19 19.30 4.18
N LEU A 45 -11.50 19.11 4.20
CA LEU A 45 -12.30 18.83 2.99
C LEU A 45 -12.34 20.01 2.02
N ALA A 46 -12.43 21.25 2.52
CA ALA A 46 -12.36 22.44 1.66
C ALA A 46 -10.99 22.54 0.96
N PHE A 47 -9.91 22.27 1.68
CA PHE A 47 -8.56 22.26 1.11
C PHE A 47 -8.36 21.12 0.12
N ALA A 48 -8.85 19.92 0.43
CA ALA A 48 -8.83 18.78 -0.49
C ALA A 48 -9.50 19.15 -1.83
N ASN A 49 -10.68 19.77 -1.79
CA ASN A 49 -11.36 20.20 -3.01
C ASN A 49 -10.54 21.19 -3.85
N LEU A 50 -9.80 22.11 -3.22
CA LEU A 50 -8.88 22.99 -3.95
C LEU A 50 -7.77 22.20 -4.63
N LEU A 51 -7.13 21.26 -3.93
CA LEU A 51 -6.09 20.40 -4.48
C LEU A 51 -6.59 19.60 -5.69
N TYR A 52 -7.81 19.07 -5.60
CA TYR A 52 -8.44 18.33 -6.69
C TYR A 52 -8.65 19.20 -7.93
N ILE A 53 -9.23 20.39 -7.77
CA ILE A 53 -9.45 21.33 -8.88
C ILE A 53 -8.13 21.75 -9.53
N GLU A 54 -7.11 22.07 -8.74
CA GLU A 54 -5.77 22.41 -9.26
C GLU A 54 -5.14 21.23 -10.02
N SER A 55 -5.27 19.99 -9.52
CA SER A 55 -4.80 18.81 -10.24
C SER A 55 -5.52 18.64 -11.59
N LEU A 56 -6.84 18.87 -11.62
CA LEU A 56 -7.62 18.73 -12.85
C LEU A 56 -7.23 19.77 -13.89
N GLN A 57 -6.99 21.01 -13.47
CA GLN A 57 -6.53 22.06 -14.37
C GLN A 57 -5.17 21.71 -15.00
N LEU A 58 -4.24 21.15 -14.22
CA LEU A 58 -2.96 20.68 -14.75
C LEU A 58 -3.13 19.50 -15.71
N LEU A 59 -3.99 18.53 -15.39
CA LEU A 59 -4.25 17.38 -16.25
C LEU A 59 -4.93 17.79 -17.57
N GLN A 60 -5.84 18.76 -17.55
CA GLN A 60 -6.49 19.30 -18.76
C GLN A 60 -5.53 20.03 -19.69
N GLN A 61 -4.41 20.56 -19.18
CA GLN A 61 -3.35 21.12 -20.02
C GLN A 61 -2.51 20.02 -20.70
N LEU A 62 -2.49 18.81 -20.15
CA LEU A 62 -1.72 17.68 -20.67
C LEU A 62 -2.54 16.77 -21.57
N PHE A 63 -3.85 16.63 -21.31
CA PHE A 63 -4.73 15.70 -21.98
C PHE A 63 -5.97 16.40 -22.54
N PRO A 64 -6.20 16.33 -23.87
CA PRO A 64 -7.45 16.78 -24.48
C PRO A 64 -8.68 16.13 -23.84
N VAL A 65 -9.84 16.80 -23.90
CA VAL A 65 -11.09 16.31 -23.28
C VAL A 65 -11.55 14.96 -23.86
N ASP A 66 -11.23 14.69 -25.12
CA ASP A 66 -11.54 13.44 -25.83
C ASP A 66 -10.47 12.35 -25.67
N SER A 67 -9.41 12.62 -24.88
CA SER A 67 -8.37 11.63 -24.57
C SER A 67 -8.92 10.43 -23.79
N SER A 68 -8.45 9.22 -24.11
CA SER A 68 -8.74 8.01 -23.33
C SER A 68 -8.17 8.06 -21.91
N PHE A 69 -7.29 9.03 -21.59
CA PHE A 69 -6.78 9.26 -20.24
C PHE A 69 -7.92 9.42 -19.22
N TRP A 70 -9.00 10.11 -19.60
CA TRP A 70 -10.14 10.35 -18.72
C TRP A 70 -10.93 9.08 -18.39
N GLN A 71 -10.84 8.05 -19.23
CA GLN A 71 -11.43 6.74 -18.94
C GLN A 71 -10.63 6.04 -17.82
N TYR A 72 -9.30 6.06 -17.89
CA TYR A 72 -8.43 5.56 -16.82
C TYR A 72 -8.58 6.37 -15.53
N PHE A 73 -8.67 7.70 -15.64
CA PHE A 73 -8.96 8.59 -14.51
C PHE A 73 -10.23 8.17 -13.78
N LYS A 74 -11.32 7.99 -14.52
CA LYS A 74 -12.58 7.51 -13.96
C LYS A 74 -12.42 6.13 -13.33
N GLN A 75 -11.83 5.18 -14.05
CA GLN A 75 -11.67 3.80 -13.58
C GLN A 75 -10.92 3.74 -12.24
N TYR A 76 -9.80 4.44 -12.09
CA TYR A 76 -9.04 4.36 -10.84
C TYR A 76 -9.72 5.08 -9.66
N ILE A 77 -10.60 6.05 -9.93
CA ILE A 77 -11.46 6.64 -8.90
C ILE A 77 -12.56 5.66 -8.49
N GLU A 78 -13.15 4.94 -9.44
CA GLU A 78 -14.11 3.86 -9.16
C GLU A 78 -13.44 2.75 -8.35
N ASP A 79 -12.21 2.35 -8.70
CA ASP A 79 -11.39 1.41 -7.93
C ASP A 79 -11.16 1.92 -6.50
N TRP A 80 -10.75 3.18 -6.33
CA TRP A 80 -10.57 3.79 -5.01
C TRP A 80 -11.86 3.78 -4.19
N THR A 81 -12.95 4.19 -4.81
CA THR A 81 -14.28 4.24 -4.17
C THR A 81 -14.71 2.86 -3.70
N ALA A 82 -14.52 1.84 -4.54
CA ALA A 82 -14.79 0.45 -4.15
C ALA A 82 -13.88 0.00 -3.01
N GLY A 83 -12.60 0.38 -3.03
CA GLY A 83 -11.64 0.08 -1.98
C GLY A 83 -12.07 0.62 -0.62
N VAL A 84 -12.43 1.91 -0.55
CA VAL A 84 -12.87 2.57 0.69
C VAL A 84 -14.22 2.03 1.19
N VAL A 85 -15.20 1.84 0.29
CA VAL A 85 -16.56 1.44 0.70
C VAL A 85 -16.63 -0.01 1.20
N LEU A 86 -15.83 -0.89 0.62
CA LEU A 86 -15.84 -2.32 0.95
C LEU A 86 -14.81 -2.68 2.05
N GLU A 87 -14.01 -1.69 2.47
CA GLU A 87 -13.04 -1.86 3.54
C GLU A 87 -13.76 -2.26 4.84
N GLY A 88 -13.29 -3.33 5.47
CA GLY A 88 -13.88 -3.87 6.70
C GLY A 88 -15.02 -4.88 6.48
N ASP A 89 -15.73 -4.81 5.35
CA ASP A 89 -16.80 -5.75 5.00
C ASP A 89 -16.28 -6.98 4.23
N VAL A 90 -15.23 -6.79 3.42
CA VAL A 90 -14.66 -7.84 2.58
C VAL A 90 -13.22 -8.16 3.00
N ASP A 91 -12.95 -9.44 3.20
CA ASP A 91 -11.58 -9.93 3.44
C ASP A 91 -10.81 -10.07 2.11
N PHE A 92 -10.25 -8.96 1.62
CA PHE A 92 -9.50 -8.93 0.37
C PHE A 92 -8.23 -9.79 0.42
N TYR A 93 -7.53 -9.82 1.56
CA TYR A 93 -6.29 -10.58 1.72
C TYR A 93 -6.45 -12.06 1.38
N HIS A 94 -7.57 -12.67 1.77
CA HIS A 94 -7.82 -14.09 1.52
C HIS A 94 -8.59 -14.37 0.22
N HIS A 95 -9.46 -13.47 -0.24
CA HIS A 95 -10.31 -13.72 -1.40
C HIS A 95 -9.75 -13.17 -2.70
N ASN A 96 -9.18 -11.96 -2.67
CA ASN A 96 -8.65 -11.32 -3.85
C ASN A 96 -7.56 -10.30 -3.48
N LEU A 97 -6.32 -10.78 -3.39
CA LEU A 97 -5.21 -10.01 -2.85
C LEU A 97 -4.93 -8.72 -3.63
N ILE A 98 -5.19 -8.68 -4.94
CA ILE A 98 -4.98 -7.44 -5.72
C ILE A 98 -5.90 -6.31 -5.26
N GLN A 99 -7.05 -6.64 -4.65
CA GLN A 99 -8.01 -5.66 -4.18
C GLN A 99 -7.56 -4.96 -2.88
N VAL A 100 -6.57 -5.51 -2.18
CA VAL A 100 -5.93 -4.83 -1.04
C VAL A 100 -5.35 -3.47 -1.46
N GLY A 101 -4.87 -3.35 -2.70
CA GLY A 101 -4.29 -2.09 -3.22
C GLY A 101 -5.31 -1.09 -3.77
N LEU A 102 -6.62 -1.32 -3.65
CA LEU A 102 -7.63 -0.49 -4.31
C LEU A 102 -7.61 0.97 -3.84
N LYS A 103 -7.44 1.23 -2.53
CA LYS A 103 -7.34 2.59 -1.96
C LYS A 103 -6.12 3.37 -2.47
N ALA A 104 -5.12 2.69 -3.04
CA ALA A 104 -3.97 3.34 -3.66
C ALA A 104 -4.07 3.40 -5.20
N SER A 105 -5.20 2.99 -5.79
CA SER A 105 -5.38 2.97 -7.25
C SER A 105 -5.09 4.29 -7.96
N PRO A 106 -5.40 5.48 -7.41
CA PRO A 106 -5.09 6.75 -8.06
C PRO A 106 -3.60 6.96 -8.38
N VAL A 107 -2.68 6.30 -7.65
CA VAL A 107 -1.24 6.33 -7.94
C VAL A 107 -0.92 5.86 -9.37
N LYS A 108 -1.73 4.94 -9.92
CA LYS A 108 -1.57 4.41 -11.28
C LYS A 108 -1.64 5.52 -12.34
N LEU A 109 -2.39 6.60 -12.08
CA LEU A 109 -2.62 7.68 -13.06
C LEU A 109 -1.36 8.30 -13.63
N MET A 110 -0.35 8.50 -12.80
CA MET A 110 0.88 9.18 -13.25
C MET A 110 1.69 8.30 -14.19
N SER A 111 1.67 6.99 -13.97
CA SER A 111 2.30 6.03 -14.89
C SER A 111 1.53 5.96 -16.22
N THR A 112 0.20 5.88 -16.15
CA THR A 112 -0.70 5.84 -17.32
C THR A 112 -0.56 7.11 -18.15
N GLY A 113 -0.64 8.28 -17.52
CA GLY A 113 -0.44 9.56 -18.18
C GLY A 113 0.94 9.69 -18.83
N SER A 114 1.99 9.20 -18.16
CA SER A 114 3.35 9.21 -18.72
C SER A 114 3.45 8.34 -19.97
N LEU A 115 2.87 7.14 -19.95
CA LEU A 115 2.88 6.22 -21.09
C LEU A 115 2.07 6.78 -22.25
N MET A 116 0.91 7.38 -21.99
CA MET A 116 0.08 8.01 -23.00
C MET A 116 0.79 9.19 -23.69
N LEU A 117 1.39 10.11 -22.93
CA LEU A 117 2.14 11.24 -23.48
C LEU A 117 3.35 10.80 -24.32
N ALA A 118 3.90 9.62 -24.03
CA ALA A 118 5.02 9.04 -24.75
C ALA A 118 4.60 8.19 -25.96
N GLY A 119 3.30 8.06 -26.23
CA GLY A 119 2.78 7.21 -27.30
C GLY A 119 2.95 5.71 -27.05
N GLN A 120 3.05 5.29 -25.78
CA GLN A 120 3.31 3.91 -25.34
C GLN A 120 2.09 3.31 -24.61
N SER A 121 0.89 3.57 -25.12
CA SER A 121 -0.37 3.18 -24.45
C SER A 121 -0.54 1.66 -24.35
N GLU A 122 0.10 0.91 -25.23
CA GLU A 122 0.16 -0.56 -25.21
C GLU A 122 0.80 -1.13 -23.93
N ARG A 123 1.64 -0.34 -23.23
CA ARG A 123 2.30 -0.75 -21.98
C ARG A 123 1.46 -0.46 -20.73
N ILE A 124 0.30 0.19 -20.86
CA ILE A 124 -0.51 0.62 -19.69
C ILE A 124 -0.92 -0.58 -18.85
N SER A 125 -1.45 -1.64 -19.47
CA SER A 125 -1.90 -2.84 -18.75
C SER A 125 -0.75 -3.52 -17.98
N ASP A 126 0.46 -3.52 -18.52
CA ASP A 126 1.64 -4.09 -17.86
C ASP A 126 2.00 -3.28 -16.62
N TYR A 127 1.97 -1.94 -16.73
CA TYR A 127 2.25 -1.03 -15.61
C TYR A 127 1.15 -1.03 -14.55
N GLU A 128 -0.12 -1.12 -14.95
CA GLU A 128 -1.24 -1.28 -14.01
C GLU A 128 -1.06 -2.55 -13.17
N HIS A 129 -0.71 -3.66 -13.83
CA HIS A 129 -0.47 -4.91 -13.15
C HIS A 129 0.74 -4.82 -12.21
N LEU A 130 1.86 -4.28 -12.70
CA LEU A 130 3.08 -4.09 -11.90
C LEU A 130 2.83 -3.22 -10.67
N ILE A 131 2.28 -2.03 -10.88
CA ILE A 131 2.01 -1.05 -9.81
C ILE A 131 0.97 -1.62 -8.85
N GLY A 132 -0.08 -2.29 -9.34
CA GLY A 132 -1.09 -2.92 -8.49
C GLY A 132 -0.48 -3.87 -7.46
N HIS A 133 0.45 -4.73 -7.87
CA HIS A 133 1.13 -5.64 -6.93
C HIS A 133 2.10 -4.93 -5.99
N ILE A 134 2.78 -3.88 -6.46
CA ILE A 134 3.64 -3.04 -5.59
C ILE A 134 2.78 -2.35 -4.52
N LEU A 135 1.59 -1.86 -4.87
CA LEU A 135 0.66 -1.25 -3.92
C LEU A 135 0.14 -2.26 -2.89
N VAL A 136 -0.11 -3.51 -3.28
CA VAL A 136 -0.40 -4.60 -2.33
C VAL A 136 0.77 -4.80 -1.36
N LEU A 137 2.00 -4.86 -1.86
CA LEU A 137 3.19 -5.02 -1.00
C LEU A 137 3.37 -3.84 -0.04
N LEU A 138 3.05 -2.62 -0.51
CA LEU A 138 3.07 -1.42 0.31
C LEU A 138 2.05 -1.53 1.45
N GLN A 139 0.78 -1.77 1.12
CA GLN A 139 -0.28 -1.94 2.12
C GLN A 139 0.06 -3.07 3.11
N MET A 140 0.57 -4.20 2.61
CA MET A 140 0.96 -5.30 3.49
C MET A 140 2.08 -4.90 4.47
N SER A 141 3.03 -4.08 4.01
CA SER A 141 4.11 -3.55 4.85
C SER A 141 3.59 -2.55 5.88
N ASP A 142 2.66 -1.68 5.50
CA ASP A 142 2.05 -0.70 6.41
C ASP A 142 1.21 -1.42 7.48
N ASP A 143 0.37 -2.38 7.06
CA ASP A 143 -0.42 -3.24 7.95
C ASP A 143 0.45 -4.00 8.98
N LEU A 144 1.68 -4.37 8.60
CA LEU A 144 2.62 -5.02 9.50
C LEU A 144 3.12 -4.08 10.60
N MET A 145 3.27 -2.80 10.30
CA MET A 145 3.76 -1.79 11.24
C MET A 145 2.63 -1.29 12.15
N ASP A 146 1.42 -1.13 11.59
CA ASP A 146 0.31 -0.44 12.23
C ASP A 146 -0.75 -1.37 12.86
N TRP A 147 -0.56 -2.69 12.80
CA TRP A 147 -1.55 -3.67 13.29
C TRP A 147 -2.11 -3.44 14.70
N ARG A 148 -1.36 -2.77 15.59
CA ARG A 148 -1.87 -2.44 16.94
C ARG A 148 -2.88 -1.30 16.91
N ALA A 149 -2.60 -0.26 16.14
CA ALA A 149 -3.50 0.86 15.95
C ALA A 149 -4.74 0.38 15.20
N ASP A 150 -4.56 -0.35 14.10
CA ASP A 150 -5.68 -0.88 13.30
C ASP A 150 -6.59 -1.81 14.11
N LEU A 151 -6.01 -2.64 14.99
CA LEU A 151 -6.82 -3.48 15.88
C LEU A 151 -7.64 -2.67 16.89
N GLN A 152 -7.09 -1.56 17.38
CA GLN A 152 -7.75 -0.68 18.33
C GLN A 152 -8.87 0.11 17.66
N ASP A 153 -8.60 0.65 16.47
CA ASP A 153 -9.50 1.54 15.74
C ASP A 153 -10.55 0.74 14.93
N GLY A 154 -10.32 -0.57 14.75
CA GLY A 154 -11.23 -1.46 14.03
C GLY A 154 -11.02 -1.45 12.52
N ASN A 155 -9.92 -0.87 12.05
CA ASN A 155 -9.56 -0.77 10.64
C ASN A 155 -9.24 -2.15 10.05
N TYR A 156 -9.49 -2.28 8.75
CA TYR A 156 -9.08 -3.48 8.03
C TYR A 156 -7.56 -3.55 7.96
N ASN A 157 -7.02 -4.76 8.18
CA ASN A 157 -5.58 -4.99 8.17
C ASN A 157 -5.32 -6.45 7.77
N CYS A 158 -4.50 -6.64 6.73
CA CYS A 158 -4.18 -7.94 6.14
C CYS A 158 -3.51 -8.90 7.13
N LEU A 159 -2.61 -8.39 7.98
CA LEU A 159 -1.95 -9.20 8.99
C LEU A 159 -2.96 -9.68 10.06
N LEU A 160 -3.84 -8.79 10.51
CA LEU A 160 -4.90 -9.15 11.46
C LEU A 160 -5.90 -10.13 10.84
N ALA A 161 -6.24 -9.98 9.56
CA ALA A 161 -7.04 -10.95 8.82
C ALA A 161 -6.35 -12.34 8.85
N ALA A 162 -5.06 -12.42 8.53
CA ALA A 162 -4.30 -13.66 8.58
C ALA A 162 -4.29 -14.30 9.98
N VAL A 163 -4.15 -13.48 11.03
CA VAL A 163 -4.25 -13.94 12.43
C VAL A 163 -5.65 -14.48 12.74
N LYS A 164 -6.71 -13.74 12.40
CA LYS A 164 -8.12 -14.13 12.62
C LYS A 164 -8.40 -15.50 12.00
N LEU A 165 -7.99 -15.71 10.75
CA LEU A 165 -8.11 -16.99 10.07
C LEU A 165 -7.34 -18.11 10.79
N ALA A 166 -6.08 -17.88 11.13
CA ALA A 166 -5.24 -18.87 11.81
C ALA A 166 -5.73 -19.24 13.21
N LEU A 167 -6.43 -18.34 13.89
CA LEU A 167 -7.04 -18.59 15.21
C LEU A 167 -8.48 -19.12 15.10
N GLY A 168 -9.10 -19.08 13.92
CA GLY A 168 -10.51 -19.39 13.73
C GLY A 168 -11.44 -18.43 14.48
N LYS A 169 -11.05 -17.15 14.59
CA LYS A 169 -11.78 -16.12 15.36
C LYS A 169 -12.07 -14.89 14.52
N GLN A 170 -13.26 -14.32 14.70
CA GLN A 170 -13.62 -13.02 14.10
C GLN A 170 -13.11 -11.83 14.92
N GLN A 171 -13.09 -11.98 16.25
CA GLN A 171 -12.57 -10.98 17.18
C GLN A 171 -11.35 -11.53 17.92
N ILE A 172 -10.31 -10.72 17.99
CA ILE A 172 -9.02 -11.07 18.62
C ILE A 172 -8.59 -9.91 19.52
N THR A 173 -7.93 -10.24 20.62
CA THR A 173 -7.29 -9.24 21.49
C THR A 173 -5.88 -8.91 20.99
N ALA A 174 -5.33 -7.76 21.39
CA ALA A 174 -3.95 -7.39 21.07
C ALA A 174 -2.92 -8.42 21.56
N GLN A 175 -3.21 -9.10 22.68
CA GLN A 175 -2.36 -10.17 23.20
C GLN A 175 -2.40 -11.41 22.31
N GLU A 176 -3.58 -11.82 21.84
CA GLU A 176 -3.74 -12.95 20.92
C GLU A 176 -3.06 -12.68 19.57
N ALA A 177 -3.26 -11.48 19.03
CA ALA A 177 -2.59 -11.02 17.82
C ALA A 177 -1.07 -11.05 17.96
N GLY A 178 -0.54 -10.41 19.01
CA GLY A 178 0.89 -10.39 19.29
C GLY A 178 1.47 -11.80 19.47
N THR A 179 0.74 -12.71 20.13
CA THR A 179 1.17 -14.11 20.31
C THR A 179 1.16 -14.87 18.99
N ALA A 180 0.14 -14.69 18.15
CA ALA A 180 0.06 -15.35 16.85
C ALA A 180 1.18 -14.89 15.91
N ILE A 181 1.40 -13.57 15.85
CA ILE A 181 2.49 -12.96 15.09
C ILE A 181 3.86 -13.47 15.60
N ALA A 182 4.07 -13.44 16.91
CA ALA A 182 5.38 -13.74 17.50
C ALA A 182 5.74 -15.24 17.54
N VAL A 183 4.76 -16.10 17.80
CA VAL A 183 5.01 -17.51 18.18
C VAL A 183 4.46 -18.50 17.17
N ARG A 184 3.32 -18.19 16.54
CA ARG A 184 2.61 -19.11 15.64
C ARG A 184 3.06 -19.02 14.17
N GLY A 185 4.17 -18.34 13.91
CA GLY A 185 4.77 -18.29 12.57
C GLY A 185 4.01 -17.41 11.57
N ILE A 186 3.02 -16.62 12.02
CA ILE A 186 2.22 -15.75 11.14
C ILE A 186 3.10 -14.71 10.46
N ALA A 187 4.09 -14.14 11.17
CA ALA A 187 5.06 -13.24 10.56
C ALA A 187 5.81 -13.90 9.38
N GLY A 188 6.18 -15.18 9.52
CA GLY A 188 6.85 -15.94 8.48
C GLY A 188 5.96 -16.24 7.27
N SER A 189 4.70 -16.66 7.48
CA SER A 189 3.77 -16.88 6.38
C SER A 189 3.42 -15.59 5.65
N TYR A 190 3.30 -14.48 6.38
CA TYR A 190 3.00 -13.16 5.83
C TYR A 190 4.15 -12.64 4.96
N ALA A 191 5.39 -12.73 5.45
CA ALA A 191 6.58 -12.40 4.67
C ALA A 191 6.75 -13.32 3.45
N LYS A 192 6.45 -14.63 3.58
CA LYS A 192 6.47 -15.57 2.46
C LYS A 192 5.48 -15.15 1.37
N LYS A 193 4.27 -14.71 1.74
CA LYS A 193 3.26 -14.22 0.79
C LYS A 193 3.77 -13.01 0.00
N ALA A 194 4.45 -12.08 0.66
CA ALA A 194 5.10 -10.95 -0.01
C ALA A 194 6.21 -11.41 -0.97
N GLN A 195 6.99 -12.42 -0.60
CA GLN A 195 8.02 -12.99 -1.48
C GLN A 195 7.42 -13.70 -2.71
N GLU A 196 6.27 -14.36 -2.57
CA GLU A 196 5.55 -14.96 -3.70
C GLU A 196 5.12 -13.89 -4.71
N ILE A 197 4.54 -12.78 -4.23
CA ILE A 197 4.19 -11.62 -5.08
C ILE A 197 5.44 -11.06 -5.78
N ASN A 198 6.52 -10.86 -5.03
CA ASN A 198 7.79 -10.36 -5.57
C ASN A 198 8.36 -11.29 -6.65
N PHE A 199 8.23 -12.60 -6.46
CA PHE A 199 8.65 -13.59 -7.43
C PHE A 199 7.80 -13.53 -8.72
N ASP A 200 6.48 -13.38 -8.62
CA ASP A 200 5.59 -13.27 -9.78
C ASP A 200 5.86 -12.01 -10.63
N LEU A 201 6.42 -10.97 -10.01
CA LEU A 201 6.88 -9.77 -10.69
C LEU A 201 8.30 -9.90 -11.26
N ASN A 202 9.11 -10.83 -10.75
CA ASN A 202 10.47 -11.06 -11.25
C ASN A 202 10.43 -11.63 -12.67
N GLY A 203 10.92 -10.85 -13.62
CA GLY A 203 10.92 -11.20 -15.05
C GLY A 203 10.08 -10.25 -15.91
N LYS A 204 9.25 -9.39 -15.29
CA LYS A 204 8.53 -8.33 -16.01
C LYS A 204 9.44 -7.11 -16.19
N PRO A 205 9.41 -6.44 -17.35
CA PRO A 205 10.08 -5.15 -17.53
C PRO A 205 9.55 -4.17 -16.49
N SER A 206 10.44 -3.64 -15.67
CA SER A 206 10.12 -2.72 -14.59
C SER A 206 11.27 -1.74 -14.42
N PRO A 207 10.99 -0.43 -14.21
CA PRO A 207 12.01 0.55 -13.91
C PRO A 207 12.85 0.16 -12.69
N SER A 208 14.14 0.48 -12.72
CA SER A 208 15.09 0.15 -11.65
C SER A 208 14.62 0.62 -10.27
N HIS A 209 14.06 1.82 -10.18
CA HIS A 209 13.54 2.40 -8.94
C HIS A 209 12.30 1.68 -8.42
N LEU A 210 11.36 1.27 -9.28
CA LEU A 210 10.19 0.49 -8.86
C LEU A 210 10.62 -0.90 -8.37
N ARG A 211 11.59 -1.53 -9.04
CA ARG A 211 12.16 -2.80 -8.60
C ARG A 211 12.88 -2.68 -7.25
N ALA A 212 13.66 -1.62 -7.05
CA ALA A 212 14.32 -1.36 -5.78
C ALA A 212 13.30 -1.14 -4.64
N PHE A 213 12.24 -0.36 -4.92
CA PHE A 213 11.16 -0.13 -3.97
C PHE A 213 10.43 -1.43 -3.61
N GLN A 214 10.03 -2.21 -4.61
CA GLN A 214 9.44 -3.55 -4.43
C GLN A 214 10.32 -4.45 -3.55
N HIS A 215 11.63 -4.47 -3.78
CA HIS A 215 12.55 -5.27 -2.99
C HIS A 215 12.60 -4.80 -1.54
N SER A 216 12.69 -3.48 -1.32
CA SER A 216 12.74 -2.90 0.03
C SER A 216 11.51 -3.24 0.87
N LEU A 217 10.31 -3.26 0.28
CA LEU A 217 9.08 -3.67 0.96
C LEU A 217 9.16 -5.13 1.43
N CYS A 218 9.67 -6.02 0.58
CA CYS A 218 9.84 -7.43 0.90
C CYS A 218 10.91 -7.66 1.99
N GLU A 219 11.98 -6.87 1.95
CA GLU A 219 13.04 -6.89 2.96
C GLU A 219 12.50 -6.48 4.33
N VAL A 220 11.66 -5.44 4.42
CA VAL A 220 11.02 -5.02 5.70
C VAL A 220 10.25 -6.18 6.33
N MET A 221 9.36 -6.82 5.57
CA MET A 221 8.55 -7.94 6.07
C MET A 221 9.41 -9.17 6.42
N THR A 222 10.42 -9.46 5.61
CA THR A 222 11.33 -10.59 5.84
C THR A 222 12.19 -10.37 7.08
N ALA A 223 12.75 -9.17 7.25
CA ALA A 223 13.53 -8.81 8.42
C ALA A 223 12.70 -8.88 9.71
N PHE A 224 11.44 -8.43 9.66
CA PHE A 224 10.51 -8.57 10.77
C PHE A 224 10.26 -10.04 11.13
N ALA A 225 10.01 -10.89 10.14
CA ALA A 225 9.78 -12.32 10.34
C ALA A 225 11.00 -13.04 10.94
N LEU A 226 12.20 -12.75 10.43
CA LEU A 226 13.45 -13.30 10.94
C LEU A 226 13.71 -12.89 12.39
N LYS A 227 13.59 -11.59 12.71
CA LYS A 227 13.75 -11.07 14.07
C LYS A 227 12.77 -11.72 15.05
N THR A 228 11.54 -11.94 14.60
CA THR A 228 10.50 -12.60 15.39
C THR A 228 10.85 -14.06 15.69
N GLU A 229 11.33 -14.79 14.69
CA GLU A 229 11.74 -16.19 14.83
C GLU A 229 13.01 -16.33 15.70
N GLU A 230 13.99 -15.43 15.55
CA GLU A 230 15.17 -15.37 16.41
C GLU A 230 14.80 -15.10 17.86
N HIS A 231 13.88 -14.15 18.10
CA HIS A 231 13.39 -13.87 19.45
C HIS A 231 12.71 -15.09 20.06
N LYS A 232 11.84 -15.78 19.30
CA LYS A 232 11.22 -17.04 19.72
C LYS A 232 12.27 -18.11 20.08
N ARG A 233 13.26 -18.33 19.21
CA ARG A 233 14.36 -19.29 19.47
C ARG A 233 15.14 -18.95 20.73
N SER A 234 15.44 -17.66 20.97
CA SER A 234 16.13 -17.22 22.17
C SER A 234 15.35 -17.51 23.46
N LEU A 235 14.02 -17.38 23.42
CA LEU A 235 13.14 -17.69 24.56
C LEU A 235 13.08 -19.21 24.82
N VAL A 236 13.03 -20.02 23.75
CA VAL A 236 13.02 -21.49 23.85
C VAL A 236 14.36 -22.04 24.36
N LEU A 237 15.48 -21.42 23.97
CA LEU A 237 16.83 -21.84 24.37
C LEU A 237 17.23 -21.38 25.80
N GLY A 238 16.40 -20.55 26.47
CA GLY A 238 16.52 -20.25 27.89
C GLY A 238 16.22 -18.79 28.24
N GLY A 239 15.01 -18.54 28.77
CA GLY A 239 14.57 -17.21 29.21
C GLY A 239 15.49 -16.53 30.25
N LEU A 240 16.23 -17.31 31.05
CA LEU A 240 17.19 -16.80 32.02
C LEU A 240 18.46 -16.23 31.35
N TYR A 241 18.94 -16.87 30.27
CA TYR A 241 20.14 -16.42 29.54
C TYR A 241 19.87 -15.11 28.79
N HIS A 242 18.67 -14.99 28.21
CA HIS A 242 18.20 -13.78 27.54
C HIS A 242 17.97 -12.60 28.51
N GLN A 243 17.47 -12.85 29.73
CA GLN A 243 17.37 -11.81 30.75
C GLN A 243 18.75 -11.32 31.21
N LEU A 244 19.72 -12.24 31.36
CA LEU A 244 21.09 -11.89 31.76
C LEU A 244 21.86 -11.13 30.68
N SER A 245 21.63 -11.39 29.39
CA SER A 245 22.27 -10.63 28.30
C SER A 245 21.76 -9.19 28.20
N LYS A 246 20.43 -8.97 28.29
CA LYS A 246 19.84 -7.61 28.31
C LYS A 246 20.22 -6.78 29.53
N SER A 247 20.61 -7.42 30.63
CA SER A 247 21.02 -6.74 31.87
C SER A 247 22.48 -6.27 31.85
N ARG A 248 23.29 -6.72 30.86
CA ARG A 248 24.72 -6.37 30.72
C ARG A 248 24.98 -5.22 29.74
N GLU A 249 23.96 -4.75 29.02
CA GLU A 249 24.05 -3.61 28.08
C GLU A 249 23.57 -2.28 28.69
N LYS A 250 23.44 -2.20 30.02
CA LYS A 250 23.27 -0.94 30.77
C LYS A 250 24.53 -0.64 31.57
#